data_AF-A0A923ZNN3-F1
#
_entry.id   AF-A0A923ZNN3-F1
#
_cell.length_a   1.000
_cell.length_b   1.000
_cell.length_c   1.000
_cell.angle_alpha   90.00
_cell.angle_beta   90.00
_cell.angle_gamma   90.00
#
_symmetry.space_group_name_H-M   'P 1'
#
loop_
_entity.id
_entity.type
_entity.pdbx_description
1 polymer ?
#
loop_
_entity_poly.entity_id
_entity_poly.type
_entity_poly.pdbx_seq_one_letter_code
_entity_poly.pdbx_strand_id
1 'polypeptide(L)'
;MQINELKKRYDQLIKQLHPDAKKLMEQWAAVLKKYNDDFFEFNVRGKKIKQALTYQSLSGTKISKVYLPKYKDWGDLLKWQLQENIPGEFPFTAGVFPLKREGEDPTRMFAGEGGPERTNRRFHYVSIGQPAKRLSTAFDSVTLYGEDPAHRPDIYGKVGNSGVSIATV
;
A
#
# COMPACT_ATOMS: atom_id res chain seq x y z
N MET A 1 23.47 -43.11 -14.19
CA MET A 1 22.05 -42.78 -13.93
C MET A 1 21.39 -42.46 -15.26
N GLN A 2 20.45 -43.28 -15.72
CA GLN A 2 19.80 -43.09 -17.02
C GLN A 2 18.83 -41.90 -16.95
N ILE A 3 18.82 -41.03 -17.96
CA ILE A 3 17.94 -39.84 -18.06
C ILE A 3 16.47 -40.17 -17.74
N ASN A 4 16.00 -41.37 -18.08
CA ASN A 4 14.65 -41.84 -17.81
C ASN A 4 14.34 -41.98 -16.30
N GLU A 5 15.32 -42.36 -15.49
CA GLU A 5 15.17 -42.46 -14.04
C GLU A 5 15.02 -41.07 -13.41
N LEU A 6 15.82 -40.10 -13.88
CA LEU A 6 15.73 -38.71 -13.44
C LEU A 6 14.39 -38.09 -13.83
N LYS A 7 13.90 -38.32 -15.06
CA LYS A 7 12.57 -37.89 -15.50
C LYS A 7 11.45 -38.49 -14.64
N LYS A 8 11.51 -39.79 -14.38
CA LYS A 8 10.52 -40.47 -13.52
C LYS A 8 10.51 -39.89 -12.10
N ARG A 9 11.69 -39.59 -11.54
CA ARG A 9 11.81 -38.99 -10.21
C ARG A 9 11.32 -37.54 -10.18
N TYR A 10 11.60 -36.77 -11.23
CA TYR A 10 11.05 -35.44 -11.43
C TYR A 10 9.51 -35.44 -11.47
N ASP A 11 8.92 -36.32 -12.28
CA ASP A 11 7.46 -36.44 -12.40
C ASP A 11 6.79 -36.85 -11.09
N GLN A 12 7.46 -37.70 -10.29
CA GLN A 12 6.99 -38.07 -8.95
C GLN A 12 7.03 -36.89 -7.97
N LEU A 13 8.14 -36.15 -7.94
CA LEU A 13 8.32 -35.02 -7.02
C LEU A 13 7.39 -33.85 -7.37
N ILE A 14 7.17 -33.57 -8.66
CA ILE A 14 6.24 -32.51 -9.07
C ILE A 14 4.81 -32.80 -8.65
N LYS A 15 4.40 -34.07 -8.61
CA LYS A 15 3.06 -34.45 -8.12
C LYS A 15 2.89 -34.27 -6.61
N GLN A 16 3.99 -34.18 -5.85
CA GLN A 16 3.96 -33.94 -4.40
C GLN A 16 3.90 -32.45 -4.05
N LEU A 17 4.19 -31.55 -5.00
CA LEU A 17 4.07 -30.11 -4.79
C LEU A 17 2.61 -29.70 -4.67
N HIS A 18 2.34 -28.73 -3.78
CA HIS A 18 1.04 -28.10 -3.69
C HIS A 18 0.67 -27.46 -5.06
N PRO A 19 -0.58 -27.57 -5.53
CA PRO A 19 -0.98 -27.02 -6.84
C PRO A 19 -0.65 -25.54 -7.02
N ASP A 20 -0.84 -24.73 -5.98
CA ASP A 20 -0.53 -23.30 -6.03
C ASP A 20 0.97 -23.02 -6.14
N ALA A 21 1.81 -23.80 -5.46
CA ALA A 21 3.26 -23.68 -5.55
C ALA A 21 3.76 -24.01 -6.96
N LYS A 22 3.20 -25.08 -7.56
CA LYS A 22 3.48 -25.43 -8.95
C LYS A 22 3.07 -24.31 -9.90
N LYS A 23 1.88 -23.74 -9.71
CA LYS A 23 1.37 -22.62 -10.52
C LYS A 23 2.26 -21.38 -10.42
N LEU A 24 2.72 -21.02 -9.22
CA LEU A 24 3.65 -19.90 -9.02
C LEU A 24 4.96 -20.11 -9.77
N MET A 25 5.53 -21.32 -9.73
CA MET A 25 6.74 -21.65 -10.48
C MET A 25 6.53 -21.57 -11.99
N GLU A 26 5.44 -22.11 -12.52
CA GLU A 26 5.13 -22.09 -13.95
C GLU A 26 4.85 -20.68 -14.48
N GLN A 27 4.25 -19.81 -13.67
CA GLN A 27 3.87 -18.45 -14.06
C GLN A 27 5.00 -17.43 -13.93
N TRP A 28 6.11 -17.77 -13.26
CA TRP A 28 7.20 -16.82 -13.00
C TRP A 28 7.78 -16.17 -14.26
N ALA A 29 7.93 -16.92 -15.35
CA ALA A 29 8.42 -16.38 -16.62
C ALA A 29 7.50 -15.28 -17.18
N ALA A 30 6.18 -15.42 -16.99
CA ALA A 30 5.22 -14.40 -17.39
C ALA A 30 5.30 -13.16 -16.48
N VAL A 31 5.55 -13.34 -15.18
CA VAL A 31 5.77 -12.24 -14.23
C VAL A 31 7.03 -11.45 -14.60
N LEU A 32 8.14 -12.14 -14.87
CA LEU A 32 9.38 -11.51 -15.33
C LEU A 32 9.15 -10.67 -16.58
N LYS A 33 8.43 -11.20 -17.58
CA LYS A 33 8.11 -10.45 -18.80
C LYS A 33 7.28 -9.19 -18.47
N LYS A 34 6.20 -9.35 -17.72
CA LYS A 34 5.27 -8.27 -17.35
C LYS A 34 5.97 -7.09 -16.67
N TYR A 35 6.92 -7.35 -15.78
CA TYR A 35 7.63 -6.30 -15.03
C TYR A 35 8.90 -5.77 -15.73
N ASN A 36 9.31 -6.38 -16.84
CA ASN A 36 10.37 -5.85 -17.70
C ASN A 36 9.83 -5.03 -18.89
N ASP A 37 8.51 -5.02 -19.12
CA ASP A 37 7.87 -4.11 -20.08
C ASP A 37 7.93 -2.65 -19.60
N ASP A 38 7.72 -1.70 -20.51
CA ASP A 38 7.76 -0.26 -20.18
C ASP A 38 6.57 0.20 -19.33
N PHE A 39 5.43 -0.49 -19.45
CA PHE A 39 4.18 -0.10 -18.82
C PHE A 39 3.46 -1.28 -18.19
N PHE A 40 2.87 -1.02 -17.03
CA PHE A 40 1.93 -1.91 -16.37
C PHE A 40 0.51 -1.48 -16.73
N GLU A 41 -0.23 -2.36 -17.40
CA GLU A 41 -1.60 -2.12 -17.84
C GLU A 41 -2.59 -2.98 -17.05
N PHE A 42 -3.65 -2.36 -16.53
CA PHE A 42 -4.71 -3.06 -15.80
C PHE A 42 -6.06 -2.36 -15.95
N ASN A 43 -7.15 -3.12 -15.81
CA ASN A 43 -8.50 -2.60 -15.93
C ASN A 43 -9.10 -2.29 -14.55
N VAL A 44 -9.57 -1.06 -14.36
CA VAL A 44 -10.32 -0.65 -13.16
C VAL A 44 -11.66 -0.08 -13.60
N ARG A 45 -12.76 -0.72 -13.20
CA ARG A 45 -14.14 -0.25 -13.48
C ARG A 45 -14.36 0.06 -14.96
N GLY A 46 -13.88 -0.82 -15.85
CA GLY A 46 -13.99 -0.67 -17.32
C GLY A 46 -13.02 0.31 -17.95
N LYS A 47 -12.15 0.99 -17.17
CA LYS A 47 -11.10 1.87 -17.69
C LYS A 47 -9.76 1.16 -17.70
N LYS A 48 -9.07 1.20 -18.85
CA LYS A 48 -7.66 0.79 -18.97
C LYS A 48 -6.78 1.85 -18.32
N ILE A 49 -6.09 1.47 -17.26
CA ILE A 49 -5.07 2.29 -16.61
C ILE A 49 -3.71 1.79 -17.08
N LYS A 50 -2.88 2.73 -17.52
CA LYS A 50 -1.52 2.48 -17.99
C LYS A 50 -0.56 3.29 -17.13
N GLN A 51 0.38 2.63 -16.47
CA GLN A 51 1.39 3.27 -15.61
C GLN A 51 2.78 2.85 -16.05
N ALA A 52 3.72 3.79 -16.11
CA ALA A 52 5.11 3.46 -16.43
C ALA A 52 5.72 2.59 -15.33
N LEU A 53 6.46 1.55 -15.71
CA LEU A 53 7.18 0.67 -14.77
C LEU A 53 8.56 1.19 -14.39
N THR A 54 9.03 2.24 -15.07
CA THR A 54 10.34 2.84 -14.83
C THR A 54 10.25 4.35 -14.79
N TYR A 55 11.23 4.98 -14.16
CA TYR A 55 11.47 6.42 -14.25
C TYR A 55 12.94 6.70 -14.55
N GLN A 56 13.23 7.87 -15.10
CA GLN A 56 14.60 8.28 -15.41
C GLN A 56 15.15 9.18 -14.30
N SER A 57 16.35 8.89 -13.81
CA SER A 57 17.04 9.74 -12.83
C SER A 57 17.64 10.99 -13.51
N LEU A 58 18.08 11.97 -12.70
CA LEU A 58 18.78 13.16 -13.21
C LEU A 58 20.06 12.83 -13.99
N SER A 59 20.71 11.70 -13.68
CA SER A 59 21.90 11.19 -14.39
C SER A 59 21.54 10.39 -15.66
N GLY A 60 20.26 10.29 -16.01
CA GLY A 60 19.79 9.59 -17.19
C GLY A 60 19.56 8.08 -17.01
N THR A 61 19.78 7.52 -15.81
CA THR A 61 19.59 6.09 -15.54
C THR A 61 18.11 5.72 -15.47
N LYS A 62 17.69 4.66 -16.18
CA LYS A 62 16.35 4.09 -16.08
C LYS A 62 16.25 3.20 -14.82
N ILE A 63 15.38 3.56 -13.88
CA ILE A 63 15.19 2.86 -12.61
C ILE A 63 13.81 2.22 -12.61
N SER A 64 13.73 0.93 -12.28
CA SER A 64 12.46 0.19 -12.18
C SER A 64 11.73 0.51 -10.89
N LYS A 65 10.40 0.64 -10.96
CA LYS A 65 9.54 0.82 -9.78
C LYS A 65 9.48 -0.45 -8.92
N VAL A 66 9.62 -1.63 -9.54
CA VAL A 66 9.68 -2.94 -8.87
C VAL A 66 10.88 -3.71 -9.42
N TYR A 67 11.72 -4.23 -8.53
CA TYR A 67 12.88 -5.06 -8.87
C TYR A 67 12.57 -6.52 -8.55
N LEU A 68 12.77 -7.40 -9.53
CA LEU A 68 12.58 -8.85 -9.37
C LEU A 68 13.91 -9.54 -9.02
N PRO A 69 13.88 -10.61 -8.21
CA PRO A 69 15.08 -11.36 -7.88
C PRO A 69 15.69 -12.03 -9.12
N LYS A 70 17.02 -12.17 -9.11
CA LYS A 70 17.79 -12.86 -10.16
C LYS A 70 18.09 -14.33 -9.82
N TYR A 71 17.24 -14.95 -8.99
CA TYR A 71 17.42 -16.33 -8.56
C TYR A 71 17.34 -17.29 -9.75
N LYS A 72 18.13 -18.36 -9.68
CA LYS A 72 18.12 -19.46 -10.66
C LYS A 72 17.50 -20.74 -10.10
N ASP A 73 17.58 -20.92 -8.78
CA ASP A 73 16.99 -22.07 -8.10
C ASP A 73 15.47 -21.90 -7.93
N TRP A 74 14.74 -22.99 -8.15
CA TRP A 74 13.29 -23.01 -8.02
C TRP A 74 12.82 -22.93 -6.56
N GLY A 75 13.59 -23.48 -5.62
CA GLY A 75 13.30 -23.42 -4.20
C GLY A 75 13.41 -22.00 -3.65
N ASP A 76 14.52 -21.30 -3.96
CA ASP A 76 14.70 -19.88 -3.58
C ASP A 76 13.60 -19.00 -4.15
N LEU A 77 13.27 -19.21 -5.42
CA LEU A 77 12.22 -18.46 -6.09
C LEU A 77 10.84 -18.71 -5.45
N LEU A 78 10.49 -19.98 -5.21
CA LEU A 78 9.20 -20.32 -4.60
C LEU A 78 9.11 -19.79 -3.17
N LYS A 79 10.19 -19.92 -2.39
CA LYS A 79 10.26 -19.37 -1.03
C LYS A 79 10.04 -17.86 -1.03
N TRP A 80 10.69 -17.13 -1.93
CA TRP A 80 10.49 -15.69 -2.07
C TRP A 80 9.05 -15.35 -2.47
N GLN A 81 8.48 -16.04 -3.46
CA GLN A 81 7.08 -15.83 -3.87
C GLN A 81 6.07 -16.11 -2.75
N LEU A 82 6.38 -17.00 -1.81
CA LEU A 82 5.48 -17.32 -0.69
C LEU A 82 5.64 -16.36 0.51
N GLN A 83 6.79 -15.69 0.66
CA GLN A 83 7.10 -14.85 1.83
C GLN A 83 7.06 -13.35 1.53
N GLU A 84 7.58 -12.93 0.39
CA GLU A 84 7.93 -11.53 0.08
C GLU A 84 7.59 -11.14 -1.36
N ASN A 85 6.58 -11.79 -1.94
CA ASN A 85 6.16 -11.65 -3.33
C ASN A 85 6.07 -10.18 -3.83
N ILE A 86 5.92 -10.04 -5.15
CA ILE A 86 5.69 -8.74 -5.77
C ILE A 86 4.51 -7.98 -5.10
N PRO A 87 4.55 -6.63 -5.06
CA PRO A 87 3.44 -5.84 -4.54
C PRO A 87 2.13 -6.21 -5.26
N GLY A 88 1.02 -6.23 -4.51
CA GLY A 88 -0.29 -6.60 -5.04
C GLY A 88 -0.56 -8.09 -5.17
N GLU A 89 0.38 -8.95 -4.78
CA GLU A 89 0.19 -10.41 -4.71
C GLU A 89 0.41 -10.91 -3.29
N PHE A 90 -0.27 -11.99 -2.91
CA PHE A 90 -0.12 -12.62 -1.59
C PHE A 90 1.36 -13.00 -1.33
N PRO A 91 1.89 -12.83 -0.10
CA PRO A 91 1.22 -12.36 1.13
C PRO A 91 1.16 -10.83 1.30
N PHE A 92 1.34 -10.07 0.21
CA PHE A 92 1.27 -8.61 0.17
C PHE A 92 2.33 -7.90 1.02
N THR A 93 3.43 -8.60 1.34
CA THR A 93 4.54 -8.07 2.14
C THR A 93 5.12 -6.78 1.55
N ALA A 94 5.26 -6.72 0.23
CA ALA A 94 5.75 -5.54 -0.48
C ALA A 94 4.67 -4.48 -0.77
N GLY A 95 3.44 -4.69 -0.31
CA GLY A 95 2.30 -3.79 -0.48
C GLY A 95 1.08 -4.49 -1.06
N VAL A 96 -0.10 -3.95 -0.73
CA VAL A 96 -1.40 -4.50 -1.17
C VAL A 96 -1.80 -4.12 -2.61
N PHE A 97 -1.08 -3.19 -3.24
CA PHE A 97 -1.34 -2.74 -4.61
C PHE A 97 -0.12 -3.01 -5.50
N PRO A 98 -0.32 -3.35 -6.79
CA PRO A 98 0.79 -3.60 -7.71
C PRO A 98 1.75 -2.44 -7.91
N LEU A 99 1.21 -1.21 -7.89
CA LEU A 99 1.96 0.05 -7.97
C LEU A 99 1.31 1.07 -7.04
N LYS A 100 2.12 2.01 -6.52
CA LYS A 100 1.62 3.18 -5.80
C LYS A 100 0.80 4.07 -6.73
N ARG A 101 -0.24 4.74 -6.20
CA ARG A 101 -1.02 5.70 -6.99
C ARG A 101 -0.15 6.87 -7.40
N GLU A 102 -0.32 7.31 -8.64
CA GLU A 102 0.26 8.56 -9.14
C GLU A 102 -0.70 9.71 -8.78
N GLY A 103 -0.16 10.77 -8.16
CA GLY A 103 -0.91 12.02 -7.89
C GLY A 103 -1.69 12.10 -6.56
N GLU A 104 -1.79 11.03 -5.78
CA GLU A 104 -2.38 11.07 -4.43
C GLU A 104 -1.31 10.67 -3.41
N ASP A 105 -0.67 11.66 -2.80
CA ASP A 105 0.22 11.42 -1.67
C ASP A 105 -0.58 10.82 -0.50
N PRO A 106 -0.11 9.76 0.18
CA PRO A 106 -0.81 9.17 1.31
C PRO A 106 -0.96 10.12 2.51
N THR A 107 -0.26 11.26 2.51
CA THR A 107 -0.27 12.24 3.59
C THR A 107 -1.69 12.60 4.01
N ARG A 108 -1.94 12.50 5.32
CA ARG A 108 -3.20 12.88 5.95
C ARG A 108 -2.88 13.81 7.13
N MET A 109 -3.32 15.05 7.03
CA MET A 109 -2.94 16.08 8.00
C MET A 109 -3.82 16.00 9.24
N PHE A 110 -3.18 15.81 10.40
CA PHE A 110 -3.85 15.77 11.70
C PHE A 110 -4.03 17.18 12.26
N ALA A 111 -5.25 17.53 12.64
CA ALA A 111 -5.57 18.79 13.30
C ALA A 111 -6.80 18.68 14.21
N GLY A 112 -6.78 19.45 15.29
CA GLY A 112 -7.87 19.55 16.25
C GLY A 112 -7.37 20.29 17.48
N GLU A 113 -7.85 21.51 17.68
CA GLU A 113 -7.51 22.36 18.82
C GLU A 113 -8.54 23.48 18.96
N GLY A 114 -9.02 23.69 20.19
CA GLY A 114 -10.00 24.73 20.53
C GLY A 114 -11.37 24.44 19.92
N GLY A 115 -12.03 25.49 19.43
CA GLY A 115 -13.33 25.37 18.77
C GLY A 115 -13.26 24.94 17.29
N PRO A 116 -14.43 24.63 16.69
CA PRO A 116 -14.55 24.24 15.29
C PRO A 116 -13.88 25.23 14.32
N GLU A 117 -13.97 26.53 14.58
CA GLU A 117 -13.47 27.59 13.69
C GLU A 117 -11.94 27.61 13.65
N ARG A 118 -11.27 27.34 14.78
CA ARG A 118 -9.81 27.27 14.85
C ARG A 118 -9.31 26.04 14.12
N THR A 119 -9.95 24.90 14.35
CA THR A 119 -9.62 23.63 13.68
C THR A 119 -9.87 23.71 12.17
N ASN A 120 -10.97 24.34 11.74
CA ASN A 120 -11.26 24.55 10.32
C ASN A 120 -10.21 25.45 9.63
N ARG A 121 -9.79 26.55 10.28
CA ARG A 121 -8.68 27.38 9.77
C ARG A 121 -7.40 26.58 9.59
N ARG A 122 -7.09 25.68 10.54
CA ARG A 122 -5.93 24.79 10.44
C ARG A 122 -6.08 23.81 9.26
N PHE A 123 -7.26 23.21 9.05
CA PHE A 123 -7.49 22.34 7.90
C PHE A 123 -7.30 23.03 6.56
N HIS A 124 -7.81 24.26 6.41
CA HIS A 124 -7.55 25.05 5.21
C HIS A 124 -6.06 25.29 5.02
N TYR A 125 -5.35 25.70 6.07
CA TYR A 125 -3.92 25.96 6.02
C TYR A 125 -3.09 24.72 5.62
N VAL A 126 -3.32 23.57 6.24
CA VAL A 126 -2.52 22.35 5.98
C VAL A 126 -2.82 21.71 4.62
N SER A 127 -3.95 22.04 4.00
CA SER A 127 -4.36 21.51 2.71
C SER A 127 -4.10 22.46 1.53
N ILE A 128 -3.47 23.61 1.76
CA ILE A 128 -3.11 24.56 0.70
C ILE A 128 -2.25 23.86 -0.36
N GLY A 129 -2.64 24.01 -1.63
CA GLY A 129 -1.88 23.48 -2.77
C GLY A 129 -1.96 21.97 -2.96
N GLN A 130 -2.62 21.23 -2.07
CA GLN A 130 -2.79 19.78 -2.25
C GLN A 130 -3.95 19.49 -3.21
N PRO A 131 -3.76 18.65 -4.24
CA PRO A 131 -4.81 18.30 -5.20
C PRO A 131 -5.95 17.50 -4.55
N ALA A 132 -5.64 16.74 -3.49
CA ALA A 132 -6.61 15.99 -2.70
C ALA A 132 -6.57 16.42 -1.23
N LYS A 133 -7.73 16.76 -0.66
CA LYS A 133 -7.85 17.21 0.73
C LYS A 133 -8.14 16.02 1.65
N ARG A 134 -7.10 15.46 2.29
CA ARG A 134 -7.20 14.32 3.21
C ARG A 134 -7.01 14.79 4.65
N LEU A 135 -8.12 15.07 5.33
CA LEU A 135 -8.13 15.59 6.70
C LEU A 135 -8.18 14.45 7.74
N SER A 136 -7.66 14.72 8.93
CA SER A 136 -7.79 13.86 10.11
C SER A 136 -8.07 14.73 11.33
N THR A 137 -9.21 14.50 11.98
CA THR A 137 -9.70 15.34 13.09
C THR A 137 -9.31 14.73 14.44
N ALA A 138 -8.76 15.54 15.33
CA ALA A 138 -8.50 15.19 16.73
C ALA A 138 -9.58 15.82 17.62
N PHE A 139 -10.27 15.04 18.44
CA PHE A 139 -11.31 15.53 19.35
C PHE A 139 -10.76 15.74 20.76
N ASP A 140 -11.29 16.73 21.48
CA ASP A 140 -10.91 16.96 22.88
C ASP A 140 -11.44 15.83 23.77
N SER A 141 -10.91 15.75 24.99
CA SER A 141 -11.32 14.68 25.92
C SER A 141 -12.81 14.75 26.30
N VAL A 142 -13.43 15.94 26.28
CA VAL A 142 -14.86 16.09 26.61
C VAL A 142 -15.73 15.45 25.52
N THR A 143 -15.46 15.77 24.25
CA THR A 143 -16.11 15.17 23.08
C THR A 143 -15.85 13.67 22.98
N LEU A 144 -14.61 13.22 23.23
CA LEU A 144 -14.25 11.80 23.15
C LEU A 144 -15.01 10.92 24.16
N TYR A 145 -15.45 11.50 25.28
CA TYR A 145 -16.24 10.81 26.30
C TYR A 145 -17.77 11.02 26.13
N GLY A 146 -18.20 11.71 25.07
CA GLY A 146 -19.62 11.93 24.77
C GLY A 146 -20.31 12.91 25.71
N GLU A 147 -19.55 13.81 26.33
CA GLU A 147 -20.07 14.83 27.25
C GLU A 147 -20.19 16.19 26.56
N ASP A 148 -21.13 17.01 27.02
CA ASP A 148 -21.25 18.41 26.60
C ASP A 148 -20.25 19.30 27.37
N PRO A 149 -19.73 20.37 26.75
CA PRO A 149 -18.89 21.35 27.44
C PRO A 149 -19.70 22.05 28.55
N ALA A 150 -19.11 22.15 29.74
CA ALA A 150 -19.78 22.72 30.91
C ALA A 150 -18.81 23.59 31.74
N HIS A 151 -19.37 24.50 32.54
CA HIS A 151 -18.60 25.37 33.46
C HIS A 151 -18.01 24.61 34.67
N ARG A 152 -18.40 23.35 34.88
CA ARG A 152 -17.87 22.52 35.97
C ARG A 152 -16.35 22.40 35.79
N PRO A 153 -15.51 22.69 36.82
CA PRO A 153 -14.07 22.82 36.62
C PRO A 153 -13.34 21.60 36.04
N ASP A 154 -13.83 20.39 36.33
CA ASP A 154 -13.32 19.12 35.82
C ASP A 154 -13.56 18.91 34.30
N ILE A 155 -14.53 19.63 33.73
CA ILE A 155 -14.87 19.67 32.30
C ILE A 155 -14.24 20.91 31.66
N TYR A 156 -14.49 22.10 32.22
CA TYR A 156 -14.10 23.38 31.63
C TYR A 156 -12.61 23.47 31.29
N GLY A 157 -11.74 22.99 32.18
CA GLY A 157 -10.29 22.99 31.95
C GLY A 157 -9.82 22.06 30.82
N LYS A 158 -10.70 21.22 30.27
CA LYS A 158 -10.41 20.24 29.22
C LYS A 158 -11.04 20.58 27.88
N VAL A 159 -12.04 21.46 27.86
CA VAL A 159 -12.75 21.86 26.64
C VAL A 159 -11.79 22.50 25.64
N GLY A 160 -11.72 21.94 24.42
CA GLY A 160 -10.86 22.41 23.33
C GLY A 160 -9.35 22.17 23.56
N ASN A 161 -8.95 21.49 24.64
CA ASN A 161 -7.57 21.11 24.87
C ASN A 161 -7.27 19.74 24.24
N SER A 162 -6.11 19.61 23.60
CA SER A 162 -5.66 18.39 22.93
C SER A 162 -6.60 17.88 21.82
N GLY A 163 -7.52 18.71 21.34
CA GLY A 163 -8.47 18.38 20.30
C GLY A 163 -9.52 19.47 20.08
N VAL A 164 -10.36 19.30 19.08
CA VAL A 164 -11.51 20.18 18.83
C VAL A 164 -12.69 19.80 19.72
N SER A 165 -13.36 20.79 20.29
CA SER A 165 -14.62 20.58 21.02
C SER A 165 -15.81 20.60 20.04
N ILE A 166 -16.54 19.48 19.94
CA ILE A 166 -17.72 19.32 19.09
C ILE A 166 -18.84 18.69 19.91
N ALA A 167 -19.91 19.43 20.15
CA ALA A 167 -21.05 18.95 20.95
C ALA A 167 -22.37 18.90 20.15
N THR A 168 -22.45 19.59 19.00
CA THR A 168 -23.66 19.70 18.18
C THR A 168 -23.34 19.58 16.69
N VAL A 169 -24.39 19.38 15.87
CA VAL A 169 -24.32 19.32 14.39
C VAL A 169 -24.10 20.71 13.78
#